data_AF-A0A8C2FIW0-F1
#
_entry.id   AF-A0A8C2FIW0-F1
#
_cell.length_a   1.000
_cell.length_b   1.000
_cell.length_c   1.000
_cell.angle_alpha   90.00
_cell.angle_beta   90.00
_cell.angle_gamma   90.00
#
_symmetry.space_group_name_H-M   'P 1'
#
loop_
_entity.id
_entity.type
_entity.pdbx_description
1 polymer ?
#
loop_
_entity_poly.entity_id
_entity_poly.type
_entity_poly.pdbx_seq_one_letter_code
_entity_poly.pdbx_strand_id
1 'polypeptide(L)'
;MVPYAYNVYEPVQPHWFYCKQVESKMVWLPFSVLDSIRLEETFNSGKTERNVIVCTDGGRYDVQLYDRARTAVYWEEEPTEVRRCTWFYKGDADSRFIPYSEDFSEKLEAEYKKAVTTNQWHRRLEFPSGETIVMHNPKVQHY
;
A
#
# COMPACT_ATOMS: atom_id res chain seq x y z
N MET A 1 -10.37 -5.43 39.48
CA MET A 1 -9.93 -6.13 38.26
C MET A 1 -10.24 -5.22 37.10
N VAL A 2 -9.22 -4.67 36.45
CA VAL A 2 -9.40 -3.87 35.23
C VAL A 2 -9.59 -4.88 34.09
N PRO A 3 -10.69 -4.84 33.32
CA PRO A 3 -10.82 -5.71 32.18
C PRO A 3 -9.72 -5.33 31.18
N TYR A 4 -8.96 -6.32 30.71
CA TYR A 4 -8.03 -6.14 29.61
C TYR A 4 -8.78 -5.43 28.48
N ALA A 5 -8.30 -4.26 28.09
CA ALA A 5 -8.84 -3.55 26.94
C ALA A 5 -8.81 -4.52 25.76
N TYR A 6 -9.97 -4.84 25.20
CA TYR A 6 -10.04 -5.43 23.88
C TYR A 6 -9.20 -4.53 22.97
N ASN A 7 -8.24 -5.10 22.24
CA ASN A 7 -7.49 -4.32 21.25
C ASN A 7 -8.53 -3.81 20.25
N VAL A 8 -8.86 -2.52 20.34
CA VAL A 8 -9.76 -1.87 19.39
C VAL A 8 -9.00 -1.89 18.06
N TYR A 9 -9.62 -2.48 17.05
CA TYR A 9 -9.03 -2.53 15.72
C TYR A 9 -8.93 -1.11 15.15
N GLU A 10 -7.72 -0.72 14.79
CA GLU A 10 -7.43 0.49 14.03
C GLU A 10 -7.04 0.09 12.61
N PRO A 11 -7.68 0.65 11.56
CA PRO A 11 -7.30 0.37 10.19
C PRO A 11 -5.85 0.75 9.90
N VAL A 12 -5.14 -0.09 9.14
CA VAL A 12 -3.81 0.28 8.65
C VAL A 12 -3.92 1.55 7.80
N GLN A 13 -3.04 2.53 8.07
CA GLN A 13 -2.92 3.72 7.24
C GLN A 13 -2.32 3.36 5.87
N PRO A 14 -2.97 3.76 4.76
CA PRO A 14 -2.46 3.51 3.42
C PRO A 14 -1.30 4.46 3.10
N HIS A 15 -0.34 3.96 2.34
CA HIS A 15 0.78 4.71 1.82
C HIS A 15 0.85 4.57 0.30
N TRP A 16 1.19 5.66 -0.39
CA TRP A 16 1.28 5.67 -1.84
C TRP A 16 2.74 5.50 -2.29
N PHE A 17 2.95 4.61 -3.23
CA PHE A 17 4.24 4.33 -3.84
C PHE A 17 4.16 4.38 -5.35
N TYR A 18 5.29 4.66 -5.99
CA TYR A 18 5.46 4.50 -7.43
C TYR A 18 6.60 3.54 -7.72
N CYS A 19 6.48 2.83 -8.82
CA CYS A 19 7.55 2.00 -9.34
C CYS A 19 8.50 2.84 -10.19
N LYS A 20 9.78 2.53 -10.14
CA LYS A 20 10.81 3.12 -11.01
C LYS A 20 11.81 2.05 -11.39
N GLN A 21 12.32 2.10 -12.63
CA GLN A 21 13.44 1.29 -13.03
C GLN A 21 14.76 1.98 -12.63
N VAL A 22 15.56 1.31 -11.81
CA VAL A 22 16.89 1.77 -11.38
C VAL A 22 17.86 0.62 -11.61
N GLU A 23 18.90 0.84 -12.42
CA GLU A 23 19.92 -0.17 -12.74
C GLU A 23 19.32 -1.51 -13.22
N SER A 24 18.30 -1.44 -14.09
CA SER A 24 17.54 -2.61 -14.60
C SER A 24 16.70 -3.36 -13.56
N LYS A 25 16.54 -2.82 -12.34
CA LYS A 25 15.66 -3.38 -11.31
C LYS A 25 14.46 -2.48 -11.08
N MET A 26 13.30 -3.09 -10.89
CA MET A 26 12.09 -2.38 -10.47
C MET A 26 12.16 -2.10 -8.97
N VAL A 27 12.08 -0.82 -8.60
CA VAL A 27 12.08 -0.38 -7.20
C VAL A 27 10.82 0.41 -6.90
N TRP A 28 10.23 0.16 -5.73
CA TRP A 28 9.10 0.91 -5.21
C TRP A 28 9.62 2.03 -4.31
N LEU A 29 9.24 3.27 -4.63
CA LEU A 29 9.63 4.46 -3.88
C LEU A 29 8.38 5.15 -3.33
N PRO A 30 8.40 5.65 -2.09
CA PRO A 30 7.27 6.36 -1.52
C PRO A 30 7.07 7.71 -2.22
N PHE A 31 5.81 8.12 -2.38
CA PHE A 31 5.50 9.50 -2.72
C PHE A 31 5.86 10.42 -1.54
N SER A 32 5.99 11.73 -1.83
CA SER A 32 6.09 12.72 -0.77
C SER A 32 4.84 12.67 0.12
N VAL A 33 4.94 13.12 1.37
CA VAL A 33 3.78 13.19 2.29
C VAL A 33 2.65 14.03 1.67
N LEU A 34 2.99 15.17 1.06
CA LEU A 34 2.03 16.07 0.43
C LEU A 34 1.31 15.44 -0.77
N ASP A 35 2.03 14.66 -1.58
CA ASP A 35 1.45 13.99 -2.74
C ASP A 35 0.62 12.79 -2.29
N SER A 36 1.08 12.04 -1.29
CA SER A 36 0.36 10.90 -0.72
C SER A 36 -0.99 11.33 -0.12
N ILE A 37 -1.02 12.44 0.63
CA ILE A 37 -2.27 12.99 1.18
C ILE A 37 -3.23 13.36 0.05
N ARG A 38 -2.74 14.07 -0.98
CA ARG A 38 -3.59 14.48 -2.11
C ARG A 38 -4.13 13.30 -2.91
N LEU A 39 -3.30 12.28 -3.14
CA LEU A 39 -3.72 11.04 -3.79
C LEU A 39 -4.80 10.34 -2.97
N GLU A 40 -4.62 10.23 -1.65
CA GLU A 40 -5.56 9.57 -0.74
C GLU A 40 -6.88 10.33 -0.62
N GLU A 41 -6.85 11.64 -0.44
CA GLU A 41 -8.05 12.49 -0.40
C GLU A 41 -8.85 12.40 -1.70
N THR A 42 -8.14 12.43 -2.83
CA THR A 42 -8.78 12.31 -4.15
C THR A 42 -9.38 10.92 -4.33
N PHE A 43 -8.68 9.87 -3.92
CA PHE A 43 -9.17 8.49 -3.97
C PHE A 43 -10.43 8.30 -3.13
N ASN A 44 -10.45 8.86 -1.91
CA ASN A 44 -11.57 8.77 -0.98
C ASN A 44 -12.73 9.71 -1.33
N SER A 45 -12.54 10.67 -2.25
CA SER A 45 -13.61 11.59 -2.67
C SER A 45 -14.78 10.90 -3.41
N GLY A 46 -14.63 9.62 -3.77
CA GLY A 46 -15.70 8.84 -4.38
C GLY A 46 -16.04 9.26 -5.81
N LYS A 47 -15.17 10.04 -6.45
CA LYS A 47 -15.28 10.34 -7.89
C LYS A 47 -15.30 9.01 -8.66
N THR A 48 -16.20 8.89 -9.63
CA THR A 48 -16.31 7.68 -10.47
C THR A 48 -15.81 7.91 -11.88
N GLU A 49 -15.34 9.13 -12.18
CA GLU A 49 -14.71 9.48 -13.43
C GLU A 49 -13.39 8.72 -13.55
N ARG A 50 -13.21 7.94 -14.63
CA ARG A 50 -11.95 7.19 -14.83
C ARG A 50 -10.74 8.09 -15.04
N ASN A 51 -10.96 9.35 -15.45
CA ASN A 51 -9.91 10.30 -15.80
C ASN A 51 -9.51 11.24 -14.65
N VAL A 52 -9.52 10.74 -13.41
CA VAL A 52 -9.07 11.53 -12.26
C VAL A 52 -7.55 11.55 -12.23
N ILE A 53 -7.00 12.71 -12.61
CA ILE A 53 -5.56 12.97 -12.62
C ILE A 53 -5.16 13.76 -11.37
N VAL A 54 -4.06 13.34 -10.74
CA VAL A 54 -3.43 14.06 -9.62
C VAL A 54 -1.99 14.41 -10.00
N CYS A 55 -1.67 15.71 -10.00
CA CYS A 55 -0.31 16.17 -10.24
C CYS A 55 0.57 15.89 -9.01
N THR A 56 1.73 15.30 -9.24
CA THR A 56 2.70 14.88 -8.21
C THR A 56 4.08 15.47 -8.51
N ASP A 57 5.02 15.36 -7.56
CA ASP A 57 6.41 15.79 -7.76
C ASP A 57 6.55 17.27 -8.13
N GLY A 58 5.63 18.13 -7.65
CA GLY A 58 5.59 19.55 -8.01
C GLY A 58 5.07 19.83 -9.43
N GLY A 59 4.26 18.93 -9.99
CA GLY A 59 3.66 19.05 -11.33
C GLY A 59 4.48 18.41 -12.45
N ARG A 60 5.57 17.72 -12.11
CA ARG A 60 6.42 17.03 -13.09
C ARG A 60 5.83 15.71 -13.59
N TYR A 61 4.96 15.11 -12.80
CA TYR A 61 4.29 13.85 -13.12
C TYR A 61 2.80 13.96 -12.85
N ASP A 62 2.02 13.31 -13.69
CA ASP A 62 0.60 13.10 -13.50
C ASP A 62 0.33 11.65 -13.13
N VAL A 63 -0.48 11.44 -12.09
CA VAL A 63 -0.98 10.13 -11.70
C VAL A 63 -2.42 10.01 -12.16
N GLN A 64 -2.68 9.12 -13.10
CA GLN A 64 -4.02 8.68 -13.45
C GLN A 64 -4.48 7.69 -12.38
N LEU A 65 -5.34 8.16 -11.49
CA LEU A 65 -5.58 7.52 -10.20
C LEU A 65 -6.10 6.10 -10.36
N TYR A 66 -7.17 5.89 -11.13
CA TYR A 66 -7.82 4.58 -11.25
C TYR A 66 -7.06 3.59 -12.14
N ASP A 67 -6.29 4.10 -13.10
CA ASP A 67 -5.44 3.26 -13.95
C ASP A 67 -4.12 2.91 -13.27
N ARG A 68 -3.86 3.46 -12.07
CA ARG A 68 -2.63 3.23 -11.29
C ARG A 68 -1.38 3.48 -12.13
N ALA A 69 -1.44 4.51 -12.98
CA ALA A 69 -0.40 4.85 -13.92
C ALA A 69 0.12 6.26 -13.66
N ARG A 70 1.44 6.42 -13.64
CA ARG A 70 2.12 7.72 -13.53
C ARG A 70 2.91 8.00 -14.79
N THR A 71 2.72 9.19 -15.35
CA THR A 71 3.38 9.66 -16.57
C THR A 71 4.12 10.96 -16.35
N ALA A 72 5.27 11.12 -16.98
CA ALA A 72 5.98 12.39 -17.00
C ALA A 72 5.21 13.42 -17.85
N VAL A 73 5.17 14.66 -17.39
CA VAL A 73 4.44 15.76 -18.06
C VAL A 73 5.32 16.47 -19.08
N TYR A 74 6.62 16.60 -18.78
CA TYR A 74 7.54 17.45 -19.54
C TYR A 74 8.60 16.69 -20.35
N TRP A 75 8.64 15.36 -20.27
CA TRP A 75 9.55 14.52 -21.03
C TRP A 75 8.91 13.18 -21.39
N GLU A 76 9.47 12.51 -22.39
CA GLU A 76 9.04 11.17 -22.77
C GLU A 76 9.67 10.13 -21.86
N GLU A 77 8.83 9.35 -21.19
CA GLU A 77 9.19 8.22 -20.34
C GLU A 77 8.04 7.20 -20.39
N GLU A 78 8.37 5.92 -20.23
CA GLU A 78 7.32 4.90 -20.12
C GLU A 78 6.48 5.13 -18.85
N PRO A 79 5.14 4.97 -18.93
CA PRO A 79 4.29 5.05 -17.75
C PRO A 79 4.71 4.05 -16.67
N THR A 80 4.82 4.52 -15.44
CA THR A 80 5.19 3.69 -14.29
C THR A 80 3.99 3.39 -13.41
N GLU A 81 3.98 2.20 -12.80
CA GLU A 81 2.91 1.79 -11.88
C GLU A 81 2.91 2.64 -10.60
N VAL A 82 1.71 2.94 -10.10
CA VAL A 82 1.44 3.55 -8.80
C VAL A 82 0.66 2.56 -7.97
N ARG A 83 0.90 2.52 -6.66
CA ARG A 83 0.24 1.58 -5.78
C ARG A 83 -0.09 2.21 -4.44
N ARG A 84 -1.32 1.97 -3.97
CA ARG A 84 -1.77 2.31 -2.61
C ARG A 84 -1.61 1.09 -1.73
N CYS A 85 -0.74 1.11 -0.74
CA CYS A 85 -0.43 -0.09 0.04
C CYS A 85 -0.54 0.13 1.53
N THR A 86 -1.11 -0.86 2.21
CA THR A 86 -1.18 -0.95 3.66
C THR A 86 -0.25 -2.03 4.21
N TRP A 87 0.14 -3.01 3.39
CA TRP A 87 0.97 -4.14 3.82
C TRP A 87 2.24 -4.27 2.96
N PHE A 88 3.32 -4.69 3.60
CA PHE A 88 4.63 -4.85 2.96
C PHE A 88 5.25 -6.20 3.30
N TYR A 89 6.16 -6.66 2.44
CA TYR A 89 7.04 -7.78 2.71
C TYR A 89 8.49 -7.38 2.60
N LYS A 90 9.35 -8.14 3.27
CA LYS A 90 10.79 -7.99 3.17
C LYS A 90 11.28 -8.73 1.92
N GLY A 91 11.89 -8.01 0.97
CA GLY A 91 12.49 -8.63 -0.21
C GLY A 91 13.75 -9.43 0.13
N ASP A 92 14.09 -10.39 -0.73
CA ASP A 92 15.25 -11.29 -0.53
C ASP A 92 16.61 -10.59 -0.65
N ALA A 93 16.71 -9.57 -1.50
CA ALA A 93 17.98 -9.03 -1.97
C ALA A 93 18.42 -7.73 -1.28
N ASP A 94 17.51 -7.02 -0.64
CA ASP A 94 17.80 -5.73 -0.04
C ASP A 94 16.81 -5.52 1.09
N SER A 95 17.22 -4.98 2.24
CA SER A 95 16.35 -4.83 3.44
C SER A 95 15.20 -3.83 3.26
N ARG A 96 14.80 -3.58 2.02
CA ARG A 96 13.71 -2.72 1.60
C ARG A 96 12.39 -3.47 1.72
N PHE A 97 11.41 -2.78 2.25
CA PHE A 97 10.04 -3.23 2.26
C PHE A 97 9.43 -3.04 0.87
N ILE A 98 8.85 -4.10 0.33
CA ILE A 98 8.16 -4.09 -0.97
C ILE A 98 6.66 -4.09 -0.69
N PRO A 99 5.89 -3.15 -1.27
CA PRO A 99 4.45 -3.12 -1.12
C PRO A 99 3.80 -4.36 -1.74
N TYR A 100 2.94 -5.05 -0.99
CA TYR A 100 2.04 -6.05 -1.59
C TYR A 100 1.08 -5.37 -2.58
N SER A 101 0.50 -6.14 -3.51
CA SER A 101 -0.58 -5.61 -4.35
C SER A 101 -1.77 -5.15 -3.49
N GLU A 102 -2.59 -4.26 -4.05
CA GLU A 102 -3.79 -3.74 -3.38
C GLU A 102 -4.75 -4.87 -2.98
N ASP A 103 -5.12 -5.73 -3.93
CA ASP A 103 -5.99 -6.89 -3.69
C ASP A 103 -5.47 -7.82 -2.60
N PHE A 104 -4.15 -7.99 -2.50
CA PHE A 104 -3.53 -8.84 -1.51
C PHE A 104 -3.50 -8.17 -0.14
N SER A 105 -3.20 -6.87 -0.12
CA SER A 105 -3.24 -6.02 1.07
C SER A 105 -4.65 -5.98 1.69
N GLU A 106 -5.72 -5.95 0.87
CA GLU A 106 -7.11 -6.02 1.36
C GLU A 106 -7.42 -7.34 2.06
N LYS A 107 -6.95 -8.47 1.50
CA LYS A 107 -7.14 -9.79 2.13
C LYS A 107 -6.38 -9.89 3.44
N LEU A 108 -5.15 -9.37 3.49
CA LEU A 108 -4.38 -9.26 4.72
C LEU A 108 -5.09 -8.40 5.77
N GLU A 109 -5.65 -7.26 5.37
CA GLU A 109 -6.39 -6.39 6.28
C GLU A 109 -7.59 -7.11 6.91
N ALA A 110 -8.33 -7.88 6.11
CA ALA A 110 -9.48 -8.64 6.59
C ALA A 110 -9.08 -9.70 7.63
N GLU A 111 -7.97 -10.41 7.40
CA GLU A 111 -7.46 -11.40 8.35
C GLU A 111 -6.85 -10.75 9.60
N TYR A 112 -6.16 -9.62 9.44
CA TYR A 112 -5.63 -8.83 10.55
C TYR A 112 -6.76 -8.33 11.46
N LYS A 113 -7.81 -7.74 10.88
CA LYS A 113 -9.00 -7.30 11.61
C LYS A 113 -9.64 -8.45 12.39
N LYS A 114 -9.77 -9.64 11.79
CA LYS A 114 -10.25 -10.85 12.49
C LYS A 114 -9.33 -11.25 13.63
N ALA A 115 -8.01 -11.27 13.42
CA ALA A 115 -7.04 -11.63 14.45
C ALA A 115 -7.06 -10.67 15.65
N VAL A 116 -7.13 -9.36 15.39
CA VAL A 116 -7.25 -8.32 16.43
C VAL A 116 -8.55 -8.49 17.22
N THR A 117 -9.68 -8.61 16.54
CA THR A 117 -11.01 -8.68 17.18
C THR A 117 -11.25 -9.99 17.94
N THR A 118 -10.68 -11.10 17.49
CA THR A 118 -10.80 -12.42 18.15
C THR A 118 -9.64 -12.75 19.09
N ASN A 119 -8.61 -11.91 19.10
CA ASN A 119 -7.33 -12.14 19.77
C ASN A 119 -6.66 -13.48 19.40
N GLN A 120 -6.80 -13.90 18.14
CA GLN A 120 -6.25 -15.16 17.62
C GLN A 120 -5.08 -14.87 16.68
N TRP A 121 -3.87 -15.08 17.20
CA TRP A 121 -2.61 -14.83 16.51
C TRP A 121 -1.94 -16.14 16.06
N HIS A 122 -0.83 -16.03 15.32
CA HIS A 122 -0.03 -17.17 14.85
C HIS A 122 -0.77 -18.14 13.91
N ARG A 123 -1.80 -17.65 13.23
CA ARG A 123 -2.45 -18.38 12.14
C ARG A 123 -1.63 -18.30 10.87
N ARG A 124 -1.52 -19.44 10.21
CA ARG A 124 -0.92 -19.56 8.87
C ARG A 124 -1.98 -19.13 7.85
N LEU A 125 -1.76 -18.01 7.18
CA LEU A 125 -2.58 -17.54 6.08
C LEU A 125 -1.96 -18.06 4.79
N GLU A 126 -2.70 -18.92 4.09
CA GLU A 126 -2.31 -19.43 2.78
C GLU A 126 -3.10 -18.70 1.71
N PHE A 127 -2.38 -18.05 0.80
CA PHE A 127 -2.99 -17.33 -0.30
C PHE A 127 -2.97 -18.15 -1.58
N PRO A 128 -3.89 -17.90 -2.54
CA PRO A 128 -3.89 -18.58 -3.84
C PRO A 128 -2.59 -18.42 -4.64
N SER A 129 -1.76 -17.43 -4.30
CA SER A 129 -0.40 -17.23 -4.85
C SER A 129 0.62 -18.28 -4.37
N GLY A 130 0.28 -19.10 -3.38
CA GLY A 130 1.21 -20.02 -2.71
C GLY A 130 2.00 -19.37 -1.57
N GLU A 131 1.84 -18.06 -1.35
CA GLU A 131 2.48 -17.35 -0.24
C GLU A 131 1.84 -17.73 1.09
N THR A 132 2.71 -17.95 2.08
CA THR A 132 2.31 -18.22 3.46
C THR A 132 2.72 -17.04 4.34
N ILE A 133 1.76 -16.45 5.06
CA ILE A 133 2.02 -15.35 5.99
C ILE A 133 1.55 -15.74 7.39
N VAL A 134 2.34 -15.38 8.40
CA VAL A 134 1.98 -15.57 9.81
C VAL A 134 1.93 -14.21 10.49
N MET A 135 0.76 -13.86 11.02
CA MET A 135 0.59 -12.63 11.80
C MET A 135 0.97 -12.88 13.25
N HIS A 136 1.97 -12.16 13.75
CA HIS A 136 2.56 -12.43 15.06
C HIS A 136 1.96 -11.60 16.21
N ASN A 137 1.53 -10.35 15.98
CA ASN A 137 0.97 -9.47 17.01
C ASN A 137 0.21 -8.27 16.39
N PRO A 138 -0.53 -7.46 17.17
CA PRO A 138 -1.20 -6.26 16.67
C PRO A 138 -0.25 -5.07 16.40
N LYS A 139 1.06 -5.27 16.53
CA LYS A 139 2.10 -4.27 16.25
C LYS A 139 2.92 -4.62 15.01
N VAL A 140 2.45 -5.55 14.18
CA VAL A 140 3.14 -5.89 12.92
C VAL A 140 3.20 -4.60 12.10
N GLN A 141 4.43 -4.18 11.82
CA GLN A 141 4.80 -2.79 11.61
C GLN A 141 4.04 -2.14 10.44
N HIS A 142 3.10 -1.26 10.80
CA HIS A 142 2.61 -0.20 9.94
C HIS A 142 3.75 0.83 9.84
N TYR A 143 4.43 0.93 8.70
CA TYR A 143 5.36 2.03 8.40
C TYR A 143 4.89 2.79 7.17
#